data_AF-A0A1F8R688-F1
#
_entry.id   AF-A0A1F8R688-F1
#
_cell.length_a   1.000
_cell.length_b   1.000
_cell.length_c   1.000
_cell.angle_alpha   90.00
_cell.angle_beta   90.00
_cell.angle_gamma   90.00
#
_symmetry.space_group_name_H-M   'P 1'
#
loop_
_entity.id
_entity.type
_entity.pdbx_description
1 polymer ?
#
loop_
_entity_poly.entity_id
_entity_poly.type
_entity_poly.pdbx_seq_one_letter_code
_entity_poly.pdbx_strand_id
1 'polypeptide(L)'
;MIRIRKTYTGVNPELLYAEIRDFTLKQGAVRGEDKLETYTLPDQSADFITRGTLTFNVKGEPGKESLRVHIVGSARGETKLMLDADEAHFPQEKLNAIQEDLDFIFGSYEAEG
;
A
#
# COMPACT_ATOMS: atom_id res chain seq x y z
N MET A 1 -9.32 -6.40 -13.45
CA MET A 1 -8.38 -6.46 -12.30
C MET A 1 -7.14 -5.68 -12.69
N ILE A 2 -6.83 -4.62 -11.94
CA ILE A 2 -5.67 -3.76 -12.16
C ILE A 2 -4.71 -4.00 -11.00
N ARG A 3 -3.43 -4.20 -11.31
CA ARG A 3 -2.42 -4.38 -10.27
C ARG A 3 -1.22 -3.49 -10.52
N ILE A 4 -0.88 -2.70 -9.51
CA ILE A 4 0.28 -1.81 -9.50
C ILE A 4 1.30 -2.36 -8.50
N ARG A 5 2.57 -2.28 -8.87
CA ARG A 5 3.70 -2.70 -8.04
C ARG A 5 4.71 -1.59 -8.05
N LYS A 6 5.11 -1.16 -6.86
CA LYS A 6 6.08 -0.09 -6.66
C LYS A 6 7.10 -0.54 -5.63
N THR A 7 8.35 -0.17 -5.81
CA THR A 7 9.44 -0.49 -4.89
C THR A 7 10.10 0.81 -4.49
N TYR A 8 10.14 1.07 -3.19
CA TYR A 8 10.78 2.26 -2.62
C TYR A 8 11.97 1.84 -1.79
N THR A 9 13.03 2.65 -1.75
CA THR A 9 14.22 2.40 -0.94
C THR A 9 14.35 3.47 0.14
N GLY A 10 14.55 3.07 1.39
CA GLY A 10 14.64 4.02 2.50
C GLY A 10 13.32 4.68 2.92
N VAL A 11 12.17 4.15 2.45
CA VAL A 11 10.84 4.57 2.90
C VAL A 11 10.36 3.68 4.04
N ASN A 12 9.93 4.29 5.14
CA ASN A 12 9.36 3.55 6.26
C ASN A 12 8.02 2.90 5.82
N PRO A 13 7.87 1.56 5.88
CA PRO A 13 6.64 0.86 5.51
C PRO A 13 5.42 1.33 6.32
N GLU A 14 5.59 1.74 7.58
CA GLU A 14 4.50 2.26 8.42
C GLU A 14 3.99 3.62 7.91
N LEU A 15 4.91 4.47 7.44
CA LEU A 15 4.57 5.76 6.84
C LEU A 15 3.82 5.53 5.52
N LEU A 16 4.37 4.69 4.63
CA LEU A 16 3.73 4.35 3.36
C LEU A 16 2.33 3.77 3.58
N TYR A 17 2.16 2.93 4.61
CA TYR A 17 0.86 2.39 4.99
C TYR A 17 -0.13 3.47 5.41
N ALA A 18 0.31 4.43 6.23
CA ALA A 18 -0.54 5.53 6.67
C ALA A 18 -0.98 6.43 5.50
N GLU A 19 -0.04 6.79 4.61
CA GLU A 19 -0.29 7.65 3.46
C GLU A 19 -1.26 6.99 2.47
N ILE A 20 -1.02 5.72 2.09
CA ILE A 20 -1.90 5.01 1.16
C ILE A 20 -3.30 4.86 1.72
N ARG A 21 -3.42 4.59 3.03
CA ARG A 21 -4.71 4.53 3.69
C ARG A 21 -5.46 5.86 3.56
N ASP A 22 -4.79 6.99 3.77
CA ASP A 22 -5.40 8.31 3.66
C ASP A 22 -5.81 8.63 2.22
N PHE A 23 -4.92 8.41 1.24
CA PHE A 23 -5.23 8.61 -0.18
C PHE A 23 -6.40 7.76 -0.66
N THR A 24 -6.44 6.51 -0.23
CA THR A 24 -7.53 5.62 -0.62
C THR A 24 -8.87 6.06 -0.01
N LEU A 25 -8.87 6.54 1.24
CA LEU A 25 -10.05 7.12 1.87
C LEU A 25 -10.49 8.42 1.17
N LYS A 26 -9.54 9.27 0.76
CA LYS A 26 -9.78 10.49 -0.02
C LYS A 26 -10.45 10.21 -1.37
N GLN A 27 -10.12 9.09 -2.02
CA GLN A 27 -10.78 8.62 -3.26
C GLN A 27 -12.20 8.04 -3.03
N GLY A 28 -12.67 8.05 -1.78
CA GLY A 28 -14.01 7.61 -1.39
C GLY A 28 -14.16 6.10 -1.23
N ALA A 29 -13.06 5.37 -1.03
CA ALA A 29 -13.12 3.95 -0.69
C ALA A 29 -13.61 3.75 0.76
N VAL A 30 -14.28 2.63 1.01
CA VAL A 30 -14.73 2.28 2.37
C VAL A 30 -13.65 1.43 3.05
N ARG A 31 -13.19 1.86 4.23
CA ARG A 31 -12.23 1.09 5.04
C ARG A 31 -12.80 -0.31 5.32
N GLY A 32 -12.06 -1.33 4.90
CA GLY A 32 -12.32 -2.72 5.23
C GLY A 32 -11.42 -3.19 6.35
N GLU A 33 -10.60 -4.21 6.08
CA GLU A 33 -9.63 -4.75 7.02
C GLU A 33 -8.32 -3.97 6.95
N ASP A 34 -7.73 -3.68 8.10
CA ASP A 34 -6.44 -3.03 8.20
C ASP A 34 -5.57 -3.81 9.19
N LYS A 35 -4.45 -4.33 8.71
CA LYS A 35 -3.56 -5.21 9.47
C LYS A 35 -2.12 -4.80 9.26
N LEU A 36 -1.44 -4.44 10.34
CA LEU A 36 -0.02 -4.11 10.33
C LEU A 36 0.72 -5.06 11.28
N GLU A 37 1.64 -5.85 10.74
CA GLU A 37 2.39 -6.85 11.49
C GLU A 37 3.89 -6.61 11.31
N THR A 38 4.63 -6.53 12.40
CA THR A 38 6.09 -6.36 12.38
C THR A 38 6.75 -7.64 12.87
N TYR A 39 7.60 -8.22 12.03
CA TYR A 39 8.31 -9.45 12.30
C TYR A 39 9.81 -9.17 12.46
N THR A 40 10.42 -9.75 13.49
CA THR A 40 11.87 -9.79 13.66
C THR A 40 12.45 -10.95 12.86
N LEU A 41 13.46 -10.69 12.03
CA LEU A 41 14.17 -11.77 11.37
C LEU A 41 15.10 -12.50 12.36
N PRO A 42 15.12 -13.85 12.37
CA PRO A 42 15.88 -14.61 13.35
C PRO A 42 17.41 -14.59 13.15
N ASP A 43 17.91 -14.16 11.99
CA ASP A 43 19.33 -14.28 11.62
C ASP A 43 20.13 -12.96 11.69
N GLN A 44 19.47 -11.81 11.66
CA GLN A 44 20.12 -10.50 11.70
C GLN A 44 19.54 -9.68 12.84
N SER A 45 20.29 -9.60 13.93
CA SER A 45 19.93 -8.77 15.09
C SER A 45 19.78 -7.31 14.64
N ALA A 46 18.54 -6.82 14.54
CA ALA A 46 18.09 -5.48 14.17
C ALA A 46 17.50 -5.25 12.77
N ASP A 47 17.12 -6.30 12.03
CA ASP A 47 16.25 -6.17 10.85
C ASP A 47 14.80 -6.57 11.16
N PHE A 48 13.90 -5.60 10.98
CA PHE A 48 12.46 -5.75 11.15
C PHE A 48 11.77 -5.68 9.80
N ILE A 49 10.99 -6.70 9.47
CA ILE A 49 10.09 -6.67 8.31
C ILE A 49 8.72 -6.25 8.80
N THR A 50 8.23 -5.14 8.28
CA THR A 50 6.86 -4.69 8.50
C THR A 50 6.00 -5.11 7.31
N ARG A 51 4.85 -5.71 7.61
CA ARG A 51 3.84 -6.14 6.66
C ARG A 51 2.54 -5.40 6.94
N GLY A 52 2.20 -4.47 6.05
CA GLY A 52 0.91 -3.78 6.04
C GLY A 52 -0.03 -4.42 5.02
N THR A 53 -1.23 -4.81 5.44
CA THR A 53 -2.32 -5.23 4.56
C THR A 53 -3.51 -4.31 4.80
N LEU A 54 -3.98 -3.63 3.76
CA LEU A 54 -5.21 -2.86 3.78
C LEU A 54 -6.17 -3.46 2.76
N THR A 55 -7.42 -3.64 3.14
CA THR A 55 -8.50 -3.95 2.21
C THR A 55 -9.56 -2.86 2.31
N PHE A 56 -10.14 -2.54 1.17
CA PHE A 56 -11.20 -1.56 1.06
C PHE A 56 -12.41 -2.22 0.42
N ASN A 57 -13.57 -2.00 1.02
CA ASN A 57 -14.83 -2.56 0.58
C ASN A 57 -15.53 -1.64 -0.42
N VAL A 58 -16.38 -2.24 -1.25
CA VAL A 58 -17.29 -1.49 -2.13
C VAL A 58 -18.31 -0.77 -1.26
N LYS A 59 -18.55 0.51 -1.55
CA LYS A 59 -19.63 1.27 -0.92
C LYS A 59 -20.99 0.64 -1.28
N GLY A 60 -21.61 -0.04 -0.31
CA GLY A 60 -22.93 -0.67 -0.46
C GLY A 60 -22.92 -2.19 -0.50
N GLU A 61 -21.76 -2.84 -0.63
CA GLU A 61 -21.61 -4.30 -0.59
C GLU A 61 -20.54 -4.71 0.45
N PRO A 62 -20.91 -4.91 1.73
CA PRO A 62 -19.96 -5.38 2.74
C PRO A 62 -19.47 -6.79 2.38
N GLY A 63 -18.14 -6.98 2.33
CA GLY A 63 -17.51 -8.25 1.97
C GLY A 63 -17.03 -8.34 0.51
N LYS A 64 -17.31 -7.33 -0.32
CA LYS A 64 -16.76 -7.23 -1.67
C LYS A 64 -15.59 -6.25 -1.66
N GLU A 65 -14.39 -6.79 -1.86
CA GLU A 65 -13.15 -6.01 -1.87
C GLU A 65 -13.02 -5.25 -3.19
N SER A 66 -12.89 -3.93 -3.14
CA SER A 66 -12.63 -3.08 -4.32
C SER A 66 -11.15 -2.82 -4.53
N LEU A 67 -10.39 -2.70 -3.44
CA LEU A 67 -8.97 -2.44 -3.45
C LEU A 67 -8.30 -3.18 -2.30
N ARG A 68 -7.14 -3.77 -2.61
CA ARG A 68 -6.25 -4.40 -1.65
C ARG A 68 -4.86 -3.81 -1.79
N VAL A 69 -4.29 -3.40 -0.67
CA VAL A 69 -2.94 -2.89 -0.55
C VAL A 69 -2.13 -3.88 0.25
N HIS A 70 -0.95 -4.21 -0.26
CA HIS A 70 0.04 -5.01 0.42
C HIS A 70 1.36 -4.26 0.44
N ILE A 71 1.89 -4.05 1.64
CA ILE A 71 3.14 -3.36 1.88
C ILE A 71 4.01 -4.34 2.64
N VAL A 72 5.20 -4.61 2.12
CA VAL A 72 6.19 -5.46 2.78
C VAL A 72 7.53 -4.79 2.62
N GLY A 73 8.17 -4.45 3.74
CA GLY A 73 9.47 -3.79 3.69
C GLY A 73 10.14 -3.73 5.03
N SER A 74 11.40 -3.29 5.01
CA SER A 74 12.14 -2.95 6.22
C SER A 74 12.55 -1.48 6.17
N ALA A 75 12.58 -0.82 7.33
CA ALA A 75 12.96 0.59 7.42
C ALA A 75 14.40 0.88 6.95
N ARG A 76 15.27 -0.15 6.91
CA ARG A 76 16.67 -0.06 6.47
C ARG A 76 16.90 -0.58 5.05
N GLY A 77 15.88 -1.12 4.40
CA GLY A 77 16.00 -1.79 3.10
C GLY A 77 14.98 -1.26 2.10
N GLU A 78 14.43 -2.20 1.32
CA GLU A 78 13.40 -1.92 0.33
C GLU A 78 12.00 -2.11 0.91
N THR A 79 11.10 -1.21 0.56
CA THR A 79 9.67 -1.28 0.84
C THR A 79 8.93 -1.55 -0.46
N LYS A 80 8.34 -2.74 -0.57
CA LYS A 80 7.57 -3.18 -1.72
C LYS A 80 6.10 -2.92 -1.46
N LEU A 81 5.49 -2.20 -2.39
CA LEU A 81 4.08 -1.90 -2.43
C LEU A 81 3.42 -2.69 -3.56
N MET A 82 2.29 -3.31 -3.26
CA MET A 82 1.40 -3.92 -4.23
C MET A 82 -0.01 -3.42 -3.99
N LEU A 83 -0.60 -2.80 -5.01
CA LEU A 83 -1.97 -2.36 -5.04
C LEU A 83 -2.72 -3.25 -6.03
N ASP A 84 -3.80 -3.87 -5.60
CA ASP A 84 -4.64 -4.73 -6.42
C ASP A 84 -6.07 -4.20 -6.35
N ALA A 85 -6.61 -3.73 -7.47
CA ALA A 85 -7.93 -3.13 -7.55
C ALA A 85 -8.84 -3.87 -8.51
N ASP A 86 -10.10 -3.94 -8.13
CA ASP A 86 -11.14 -4.41 -9.00
C ASP A 86 -11.69 -3.24 -9.83
N GLU A 87 -11.33 -3.20 -11.11
CA GLU A 87 -11.71 -2.13 -12.06
C GLU A 87 -13.23 -1.87 -12.11
N ALA A 88 -14.06 -2.88 -11.83
CA ALA A 88 -15.50 -2.72 -11.85
C ALA A 88 -16.03 -1.84 -10.71
N HIS A 89 -15.30 -1.73 -9.60
CA HIS A 89 -15.70 -0.92 -8.44
C HIS A 89 -14.71 0.20 -8.11
N PHE A 90 -13.45 0.06 -8.53
CA PHE A 90 -12.37 0.99 -8.32
C PHE A 90 -11.64 1.24 -9.65
N PRO A 91 -12.10 2.24 -10.43
CA PRO A 91 -11.57 2.50 -11.76
C PRO A 91 -10.11 2.94 -11.72
N GLN A 92 -9.41 2.73 -12.82
CA GLN A 92 -8.00 3.07 -12.97
C GLN A 92 -7.70 4.54 -12.65
N GLU A 93 -8.63 5.47 -12.91
CA GLU A 93 -8.46 6.90 -12.61
C GLU A 93 -8.18 7.15 -11.12
N LYS A 94 -8.89 6.45 -10.22
CA LYS A 94 -8.65 6.58 -8.77
C LYS A 94 -7.31 5.97 -8.36
N LEU A 95 -6.93 4.86 -8.99
CA LEU A 95 -5.62 4.24 -8.77
C LEU A 95 -4.49 5.13 -9.26
N ASN A 96 -4.64 5.77 -10.42
CA ASN A 96 -3.67 6.73 -10.95
C ASN A 96 -3.54 7.93 -10.01
N ALA A 97 -4.65 8.47 -9.49
CA ALA A 97 -4.57 9.55 -8.51
C ALA A 97 -3.77 9.15 -7.26
N ILE A 98 -4.00 7.95 -6.70
CA ILE A 98 -3.19 7.44 -5.58
C ILE A 98 -1.72 7.28 -5.97
N GLN A 99 -1.42 6.79 -7.17
CA GLN A 99 -0.04 6.66 -7.64
C GLN A 99 0.63 8.02 -7.83
N GLU A 100 -0.08 9.02 -8.35
CA GLU A 100 0.44 10.39 -8.51
C GLU A 100 0.70 11.05 -7.16
N ASP A 101 -0.22 10.91 -6.19
CA ASP A 101 -0.02 11.37 -4.81
C ASP A 101 1.22 10.67 -4.18
N LEU A 102 1.39 9.36 -4.41
CA LEU A 102 2.55 8.60 -3.93
C LEU A 102 3.86 9.00 -4.62
N ASP A 103 3.84 9.21 -5.93
CA ASP A 103 5.01 9.66 -6.69
C ASP A 103 5.44 11.07 -6.26
N PHE A 104 4.47 11.94 -5.95
CA PHE A 104 4.75 13.26 -5.42
C PHE A 104 5.46 13.21 -4.06
N ILE A 105 5.08 12.30 -3.16
CA ILE A 105 5.68 12.18 -1.81
C ILE A 105 6.94 11.31 -1.80
N PHE A 106 6.88 10.17 -2.47
CA PHE A 106 7.88 9.10 -2.41
C PHE A 106 8.65 8.91 -3.71
N GLY A 107 8.36 9.64 -4.79
CA GLY A 107 9.02 9.48 -6.08
C GLY A 107 10.53 9.69 -6.03
N SER A 108 11.02 10.53 -5.10
CA SER A 108 12.46 10.67 -4.84
C SER A 108 13.12 9.45 -4.20
N TYR A 109 12.33 8.52 -3.67
CA TYR A 109 12.75 7.28 -3.03
C TYR A 109 12.36 6.05 -3.84
N GLU A 110 11.72 6.23 -5.00
CA GLU A 110 11.44 5.11 -5.90
C GLU A 110 12.77 4.50 -6.33
N ALA A 111 12.91 3.19 -6.12
CA ALA A 111 14.09 2.48 -6.59
C ALA A 111 14.09 2.56 -8.11
N GLU A 112 15.02 3.31 -8.71
CA GLU A 112 15.29 3.21 -10.15
C GLU A 112 15.65 1.75 -10.45
N GLY A 113 14.73 1.06 -11.15
CA GLY A 113 14.93 -0.28 -11.68
C GLY A 113 15.40 -0.23 -13.12
#